data_AF-A0A418RCC2-F1
#
_entry.id   AF-A0A418RCC2-F1
#
_cell.length_a   1.000
_cell.length_b   1.000
_cell.length_c   1.000
_cell.angle_alpha   90.00
_cell.angle_beta   90.00
_cell.angle_gamma   90.00
#
_symmetry.space_group_name_H-M   'P 1'
#
loop_
_entity.id
_entity.type
_entity.pdbx_description
1 polymer ?
#
loop_
_entity_poly.entity_id
_entity_poly.type
_entity_poly.pdbx_seq_one_letter_code
_entity_poly.pdbx_strand_id
1 'polypeptide(L)' 'MKAYQTEVHVDLRDTHPARLIWQGQAYAVQAVLDRWRYGGRWWLGERPRTCFLVQAGGLTAELHHEDGDGGRWWLARLVD' A
#
# COMPACT_ATOMS: atom_id res chain seq x y z
N MET A 1 12.79 -2.94 -10.28
CA MET A 1 11.88 -2.61 -9.17
C MET A 1 12.23 -1.24 -8.59
N LYS A 2 11.33 -0.26 -8.64
CA LYS A 2 11.59 1.13 -8.21
C LYS A 2 10.87 1.47 -6.90
N ALA A 3 11.61 2.04 -5.95
CA ALA A 3 11.04 2.55 -4.69
C ALA A 3 10.51 3.98 -4.87
N TYR A 4 9.34 4.26 -4.30
CA TYR A 4 8.68 5.57 -4.39
C TYR A 4 8.50 6.23 -3.03
N GLN A 5 8.14 5.45 -1.99
CA GLN A 5 7.92 5.95 -0.63
C GLN A 5 7.06 7.22 -0.60
N THR A 6 5.97 7.21 -1.36
CA THR A 6 5.07 8.36 -1.53
C THR A 6 3.72 8.06 -0.93
N GLU A 7 3.15 9.02 -0.21
CA GLU A 7 1.78 8.91 0.30
C GLU A 7 0.79 8.84 -0.87
N VAL A 8 -0.17 7.93 -0.80
CA VAL A 8 -1.19 7.69 -1.83
C VAL A 8 -2.55 7.53 -1.20
N HIS A 9 -3.60 7.68 -2.01
CA HIS A 9 -4.95 7.34 -1.57
C HIS A 9 -5.30 5.92 -2.02
N VAL A 10 -5.88 5.14 -1.11
CA VAL A 10 -6.37 3.79 -1.38
C VAL A 10 -7.79 3.67 -0.87
N ASP A 11 -8.72 3.36 -1.76
CA ASP A 11 -10.06 2.97 -1.35
C ASP A 11 -10.08 1.49 -1.00
N LEU A 12 -10.77 1.18 0.10
CA LEU A 12 -10.95 -0.18 0.56
C LEU A 12 -12.32 -0.72 0.16
N ARG A 13 -12.35 -2.03 -0.06
CA ARG A 13 -13.57 -2.83 0.00
C ARG A 13 -13.39 -3.83 1.13
N ASP A 14 -14.22 -3.70 2.16
CA ASP A 14 -14.03 -4.35 3.45
C ASP A 14 -12.64 -4.04 4.02
N THR A 15 -11.77 -5.05 4.15
CA THR A 15 -10.39 -4.90 4.65
C THR A 15 -9.34 -4.99 3.55
N HIS A 16 -9.72 -4.94 2.27
CA HIS A 16 -8.82 -5.17 1.15
C HIS A 16 -8.73 -3.94 0.23
N PRO A 17 -7.53 -3.62 -0.30
CA PRO A 17 -7.36 -2.59 -1.31
C PRO A 17 -8.25 -2.87 -2.52
N ALA A 18 -9.07 -1.90 -2.91
CA ALA A 18 -9.97 -2.01 -4.06
C ALA A 18 -9.58 -1.04 -5.19
N ARG A 19 -9.02 0.13 -4.83
CA ARG A 19 -8.58 1.13 -5.80
C ARG A 19 -7.38 1.91 -5.27
N LEU A 20 -6.35 2.05 -6.09
CA LEU A 20 -5.18 2.90 -5.85
C LEU A 20 -5.30 4.19 -6.66
N ILE A 21 -5.14 5.34 -6.03
CA ILE A 21 -5.00 6.63 -6.72
C ILE A 21 -3.53 7.03 -6.70
N TRP A 22 -2.91 7.08 -7.87
CA TRP A 22 -1.50 7.41 -8.04
C TRP A 22 -1.29 8.30 -9.26
N GLN A 23 -0.51 9.37 -9.09
CA GLN A 23 -0.26 10.40 -10.11
C GLN A 23 -1.54 10.97 -10.75
N GLY A 24 -2.58 11.17 -9.92
CA GLY A 24 -3.87 11.69 -10.38
C GLY A 24 -4.74 10.67 -11.14
N GLN A 25 -4.27 9.43 -11.30
CA GLN A 25 -5.00 8.37 -11.99
C GLN A 25 -5.47 7.29 -11.02
N ALA A 26 -6.67 6.76 -11.27
CA ALA A 26 -7.24 5.66 -10.50
C ALA A 26 -6.96 4.31 -11.17
N TYR A 27 -6.42 3.37 -10.38
CA TYR A 27 -6.13 2.00 -10.78
C TYR A 27 -6.98 1.05 -9.95
N ALA A 28 -7.88 0.32 -10.61
CA ALA A 28 -8.66 -0.73 -9.94
C ALA A 28 -7.73 -1.88 -9.54
N VAL A 29 -7.79 -2.27 -8.27
CA VAL A 29 -7.06 -3.45 -7.77
C VAL A 29 -7.80 -4.69 -8.26
N GLN A 30 -7.14 -5.49 -9.11
CA GLN A 30 -7.70 -6.73 -9.64
C GLN A 30 -7.40 -7.93 -8.73
N ALA A 31 -6.26 -7.90 -8.03
CA ALA A 31 -5.87 -8.96 -7.10
C ALA A 31 -4.98 -8.42 -5.98
N VAL A 32 -5.15 -8.97 -4.78
CA VAL A 32 -4.15 -8.89 -3.70
C VAL A 32 -3.30 -10.15 -3.82
N LEU A 33 -2.05 -9.97 -4.24
CA LEU A 33 -1.10 -11.05 -4.49
C LEU A 33 -0.47 -11.57 -3.19
N ASP A 34 -0.24 -10.67 -2.24
CA ASP A 34 0.28 -11.02 -0.91
C ASP A 34 -0.14 -9.98 0.14
N ARG A 35 -0.15 -10.40 1.42
CA ARG A 35 -0.43 -9.55 2.57
C ARG A 35 0.41 -10.00 3.76
N TRP A 36 1.19 -9.08 4.32
CA TRP A 36 2.02 -9.34 5.50
C TRP A 36 1.98 -8.18 6.48
N ARG A 37 2.40 -8.44 7.72
CA ARG A 37 2.60 -7.39 8.73
C ARG A 37 4.07 -7.06 8.84
N TYR A 38 4.37 -5.78 8.92
CA TYR A 38 5.69 -5.27 9.23
C TYR A 38 5.63 -4.54 10.57
N GLY A 39 6.34 -5.05 11.56
CA GLY A 39 6.31 -4.53 12.93
C GLY A 39 6.87 -3.12 13.10
N GLY A 40 7.56 -2.58 12.09
CA GLY A 40 8.28 -1.32 12.22
C GLY A 40 9.58 -1.48 13.00
N ARG A 41 10.41 -0.44 12.95
CA ARG A 41 11.45 -0.22 13.97
C ARG A 41 10.82 0.49 15.16
N TRP A 42 10.05 -0.25 15.97
CA TRP A 42 9.28 0.32 17.08
C TRP A 42 10.17 1.05 18.10
N TRP A 43 11.43 0.62 18.26
CA TRP A 43 12.44 1.31 19.09
C TRP A 43 12.87 2.68 18.54
N LEU A 44 12.53 3.00 17.29
CA LEU A 44 12.72 4.31 16.66
C LEU A 44 11.38 5.06 16.48
N GLY A 45 10.31 4.59 17.11
CA GLY A 45 8.98 5.21 17.01
C GLY A 45 8.25 4.97 15.68
N GLU A 46 8.74 4.05 14.84
CA GLU A 46 7.99 3.66 13.63
C GLU A 46 6.72 2.91 14.00
N ARG A 47 5.60 3.31 13.41
CA ARG A 47 4.35 2.57 13.54
C ARG A 47 4.44 1.24 12.79
N PRO A 48 3.88 0.15 13.34
CA PRO A 48 3.59 -1.05 12.57
C PRO A 48 2.74 -0.72 11.35
N ARG A 49 2.83 -1.56 10.33
CA ARG A 49 2.06 -1.40 9.10
C ARG A 49 1.62 -2.74 8.55
N THR A 50 0.48 -2.73 7.90
CA THR A 50 0.02 -3.84 7.06
C THR A 50 0.46 -3.56 5.63
N CYS A 51 1.18 -4.51 5.05
CA CYS A 51 1.72 -4.42 3.71
C CYS A 51 0.90 -5.31 2.77
N PHE A 52 0.71 -4.84 1.54
CA PHE A 52 0.00 -5.53 0.48
C PHE A 52 0.84 -5.50 -0.79
N LEU A 53 0.94 -6.63 -1.47
CA LEU A 53 1.36 -6.67 -2.86
C LEU A 53 0.08 -6.80 -3.71
N VAL A 54 -0.16 -5.88 -4.63
CA VAL A 54 -1.39 -5.84 -5.41
C VAL A 54 -1.12 -5.76 -6.90
N GLN A 55 -1.99 -6.38 -7.69
CA GLN A 55 -2.12 -6.11 -9.12
C GLN A 55 -3.20 -5.05 -9.32
N ALA A 56 -2.84 -3.91 -9.91
CA ALA A 56 -3.75 -2.79 -10.14
C ALA A 56 -3.55 -2.19 -11.54
N GLY A 57 -4.47 -2.50 -12.46
CA GLY A 57 -4.29 -2.17 -13.88
C GLY A 57 -3.07 -2.88 -14.47
N GLY A 58 -2.18 -2.11 -15.09
CA GLY A 58 -0.87 -2.58 -15.56
C GLY A 58 0.24 -2.53 -14.51
N LEU A 59 -0.08 -2.20 -13.25
CA LEU A 59 0.91 -2.04 -12.18
C LEU A 59 0.90 -3.25 -11.24
N THR A 60 2.08 -3.68 -10.82
CA THR A 60 2.25 -4.48 -9.61
C THR A 60 2.83 -3.57 -8.53
N ALA A 61 2.07 -3.31 -7.47
CA ALA A 61 2.37 -2.28 -6.48
C ALA A 61 2.47 -2.86 -5.08
N GLU A 62 3.50 -2.42 -4.33
CA GLU A 62 3.61 -2.67 -2.90
C GLU A 62 3.05 -1.47 -2.14
N LEU A 63 1.95 -1.70 -1.42
CA LEU A 63 1.23 -0.70 -0.64
C LEU A 63 1.40 -0.97 0.86
N HIS A 64 1.70 0.07 1.62
CA HIS A 64 1.80 -0.01 3.08
C HIS A 64 0.72 0.85 3.71
N HIS A 65 -0.02 0.29 4.66
CA HIS A 65 -0.97 1.01 5.49
C HIS A 65 -0.45 1.08 6.92
N GLU A 66 -0.17 2.28 7.42
CA GLU A 66 0.18 2.48 8.82
C GLU A 66 -0.98 2.02 9.72
N ASP A 67 -0.65 1.32 10.81
CA ASP A 67 -1.67 0.91 11.77
C ASP A 67 -2.16 2.10 12.62
N GLY A 68 -3.39 1.98 13.14
CA GLY A 68 -4.03 2.95 14.02
C GLY A 68 -4.98 3.90 13.29
N ASP A 69 -5.74 4.66 14.07
CA ASP A 69 -6.67 5.65 13.52
C ASP A 69 -5.92 6.74 12.73
N GLY A 70 -6.42 7.03 11.53
CA GLY A 70 -5.77 7.96 10.61
C GLY A 70 -4.48 7.42 9.98
N GLY A 71 -4.29 6.09 9.98
CA GLY A 71 -3.20 5.43 9.27
C GLY A 71 -3.11 5.85 7.81
N ARG A 72 -1.90 6.24 7.37
CA ARG A 72 -1.66 6.66 5.99
C ARG A 72 -1.33 5.49 5.09
N TRP A 73 -1.66 5.65 3.82
CA TRP A 73 -1.28 4.73 2.76
C TRP A 73 -0.05 5.23 2.03
N TRP A 74 0.88 4.31 1.77
CA TRP A 74 2.12 4.58 1.09
C TRP A 74 2.29 3.65 -0.09
N LEU A 75 2.63 4.19 -1.26
CA LEU A 75 3.21 3.43 -2.35
C LEU A 75 4.69 3.23 -2.04
N ALA A 76 5.03 2.05 -1.51
CA ALA A 76 6.40 1.72 -1.18
C ALA A 76 7.22 1.50 -2.46
N ARG A 77 6.69 0.67 -3.37
CA ARG A 77 7.40 0.24 -4.59
C ARG A 77 6.43 -0.04 -5.74
N LEU A 78 6.92 0.14 -6.97
CA LEU A 78 6.38 -0.51 -8.14
C LEU A 78 7.35 -1.59 -8.61
N VAL A 79 6.80 -2.75 -8.90
CA VAL A 79 7.51 -3.85 -9.55
C VAL A 79 7.36 -3.63 -11.05
N ASP A 80 8.49 -3.64 -11.73
CA ASP A 80 8.61 -3.55 -13.19
C ASP A 80 8.50 -4.93 -13.85
#